data_AF-A0A963AN68-F1
#
_entry.id   AF-A0A963AN68-F1
#
_cell.length_a   1.000
_cell.length_b   1.000
_cell.length_c   1.000
_cell.angle_alpha   90.00
_cell.angle_beta   90.00
_cell.angle_gamma   90.00
#
_symmetry.space_group_name_H-M   'P 1'
#
loop_
_entity.id
_entity.type
_entity.pdbx_description
1 polymer ?
#
loop_
_entity_poly.entity_id
_entity_poly.type
_entity_poly.pdbx_seq_one_letter_code
_entity_poly.pdbx_strand_id
1 'polypeptide(L)' 'MSTRNAVLTDQQAEFIEKLVQSGRYQNTSGVIRGGLRFLQRREREADSRYRRSRASSARYCDTVAQHSAIRRAYVI' A
#
# COMPACT_ATOMS: atom_id res chain seq x y z
N MET A 1 -13.99 -18.65 -12.27
CA MET A 1 -12.71 -18.16 -11.67
C MET A 1 -11.59 -18.47 -12.64
N SER A 2 -10.61 -17.58 -12.80
CA SER A 2 -9.35 -17.93 -13.47
C SER A 2 -8.44 -18.67 -12.50
N THR A 3 -7.84 -19.76 -12.96
CA THR A 3 -6.88 -20.56 -12.18
C THR A 3 -5.47 -20.15 -12.59
N ARG A 4 -4.61 -19.83 -11.62
CA ARG A 4 -3.18 -19.61 -11.81
C ARG A 4 -2.40 -20.49 -10.84
N ASN A 5 -1.33 -21.09 -11.33
CA ASN A 5 -0.42 -21.89 -10.53
C ASN A 5 0.64 -20.97 -9.91
N ALA A 6 1.02 -21.27 -8.67
CA ALA A 6 2.10 -20.61 -7.97
C ALA A 6 3.01 -21.67 -7.36
N VAL A 7 4.32 -21.52 -7.57
CA VAL A 7 5.32 -22.35 -6.89
C VAL A 7 5.57 -21.73 -5.53
N LEU A 8 5.48 -22.54 -4.49
CA LEU A 8 5.69 -22.14 -3.11
C LEU A 8 6.93 -22.83 -2.58
N THR A 9 7.61 -22.17 -1.64
CA THR A 9 8.63 -22.81 -0.82
C THR A 9 7.99 -23.76 0.18
N ASP A 10 8.74 -24.75 0.66
CA ASP A 10 8.23 -25.74 1.62
C ASP A 10 7.68 -25.06 2.89
N GLN A 11 8.37 -24.03 3.38
CA GLN A 11 7.92 -23.26 4.55
C GLN A 11 6.57 -22.54 4.30
N GLN A 12 6.34 -22.03 3.09
CA GLN A 12 5.08 -21.38 2.73
C GLN A 12 3.94 -22.39 2.60
N ALA A 13 4.22 -23.58 2.03
CA ALA A 13 3.25 -24.66 1.92
C ALA A 13 2.81 -25.12 3.31
N GLU A 14 3.75 -25.37 4.22
CA GLU A 14 3.48 -25.78 5.60
C GLU A 14 2.61 -24.74 6.34
N PHE A 15 2.91 -23.46 6.16
CA PHE A 15 2.12 -22.38 6.74
C PHE A 15 0.68 -22.36 6.23
N ILE A 16 0.48 -22.55 4.92
CA ILE A 16 -0.85 -22.61 4.31
C ILE A 16 -1.61 -23.84 4.81
N GLU A 17 -0.96 -25.00 4.90
CA GLU A 17 -1.58 -26.22 5.40
C GLU A 17 -2.07 -26.05 6.83
N LYS A 18 -1.28 -25.44 7.71
CA LYS A 18 -1.70 -25.12 9.09
C LYS A 18 -2.95 -24.24 9.11
N LEU A 19 -3.06 -23.26 8.22
CA LEU A 19 -4.23 -22.37 8.13
C LEU A 19 -5.49 -23.05 7.58
N VAL A 20 -5.32 -24.06 6.72
CA VAL A 20 -6.43 -24.88 6.22
C VAL A 20 -6.86 -25.88 7.29
N GLN A 21 -5.91 -26.54 7.95
CA GLN A 21 -6.16 -27.46 9.06
C GLN A 21 -6.85 -26.78 10.26
N SER A 22 -6.54 -25.50 10.51
CA SER A 22 -7.21 -24.73 11.55
C SER A 22 -8.69 -24.42 11.23
N GLY A 23 -9.20 -24.83 10.06
CA GLY A 23 -10.58 -24.58 9.61
C GLY A 23 -10.87 -23.13 9.22
N ARG A 24 -9.88 -22.23 9.31
CA ARG A 24 -10.05 -20.80 9.01
C ARG A 24 -10.17 -20.54 7.51
N TYR A 25 -9.63 -21.45 6.69
CA TYR A 25 -9.79 -21.44 5.25
C TYR A 25 -10.09 -22.86 4.76
N GLN A 26 -11.10 -23.01 3.90
CA GLN A 26 -11.49 -24.31 3.34
C GLN A 26 -10.46 -24.86 2.35
N ASN A 27 -9.65 -24.00 1.73
CA ASN A 27 -8.70 -24.37 0.69
C ASN A 27 -7.53 -23.38 0.59
N THR A 28 -6.42 -23.86 0.04
CA THR A 28 -5.22 -23.07 -0.26
C THR A 28 -5.55 -21.82 -1.08
N SER A 29 -6.38 -21.95 -2.11
CA SER A 29 -6.78 -20.82 -2.95
C SER A 29 -7.51 -19.73 -2.15
N GLY A 30 -8.22 -20.09 -1.08
CA GLY A 30 -8.85 -19.20 -0.13
C GLY A 30 -7.84 -18.43 0.71
N VAL A 31 -6.80 -19.13 1.20
CA VAL A 31 -5.67 -18.52 1.93
C VAL A 31 -4.96 -17.51 1.04
N ILE A 32 -4.59 -17.89 -0.19
CA ILE A 32 -3.88 -17.02 -1.13
C ILE A 32 -4.71 -15.79 -1.47
N ARG A 33 -6.00 -15.94 -1.77
CA ARG A 33 -6.88 -14.79 -2.02
C ARG A 33 -7.02 -13.88 -0.79
N GLY A 34 -7.07 -14.46 0.41
CA GLY A 34 -7.06 -13.71 1.68
C GLY A 34 -5.78 -12.89 1.85
N GLY A 35 -4.63 -13.53 1.63
CA GLY A 35 -3.31 -12.88 1.68
C GLY A 35 -3.17 -11.77 0.64
N LEU A 36 -3.60 -12.01 -0.60
CA LEU A 36 -3.55 -10.99 -1.66
C LEU A 36 -4.43 -9.78 -1.34
N ARG A 37 -5.62 -9.97 -0.78
CA ARG A 37 -6.47 -8.85 -0.33
C ARG A 37 -5.80 -8.04 0.78
N PHE A 38 -5.11 -8.70 1.71
CA PHE A 38 -4.37 -8.02 2.76
C PHE A 38 -3.23 -7.18 2.18
N LEU A 39 -2.45 -7.75 1.25
CA LEU A 39 -1.37 -7.05 0.56
C LEU A 39 -1.91 -5.83 -0.22
N GLN A 40 -2.99 -6.01 -0.99
CA GLN A 40 -3.63 -4.93 -1.76
C GLN A 40 -4.10 -3.78 -0.87
N ARG A 41 -4.64 -4.07 0.33
CA ARG A 41 -5.03 -3.04 1.29
C ARG A 41 -3.82 -2.26 1.79
N ARG A 42 -2.75 -2.96 2.17
CA ARG A 42 -1.48 -2.34 2.59
C ARG A 42 -0.92 -1.43 1.51
N GLU A 43 -0.94 -1.85 0.26
CA GLU A 43 -0.43 -1.05 -0.86
C GLU A 43 -1.24 0.23 -1.05
N ARG A 44 -2.58 0.13 -1.03
CA ARG A 44 -3.46 1.31 -1.11
C ARG A 44 -3.24 2.28 0.03
N GLU A 45 -3.02 1.75 1.24
CA GLU A 45 -2.72 2.56 2.42
C GLU A 45 -1.36 3.25 2.29
N ALA A 46 -0.35 2.56 1.76
CA ALA A 46 0.98 3.11 1.51
C ALA A 46 0.93 4.23 0.45
N ASP A 47 0.25 4.01 -0.68
CA ASP A 47 0.01 5.01 -1.71
C ASP A 47 -0.70 6.24 -1.17
N SER A 48 -1.70 6.02 -0.32
CA SER A 48 -2.45 7.11 0.32
C SER A 48 -1.55 7.95 1.23
N ARG A 49 -0.64 7.31 1.98
CA ARG A 49 0.34 8.01 2.83
C ARG A 49 1.34 8.79 1.98
N TYR A 50 1.84 8.20 0.90
CA TYR A 50 2.77 8.85 -0.02
C TYR A 50 2.15 10.08 -0.70
N ARG A 51 0.92 9.95 -1.22
CA ARG A 51 0.18 11.07 -1.83
C ARG A 51 -0.07 12.20 -0.82
N ARG A 52 -0.39 11.87 0.43
CA ARG A 52 -0.61 12.86 1.50
C ARG A 52 0.68 13.59 1.86
N SER A 53 1.81 12.89 1.91
CA SER A 53 3.13 13.47 2.15
C SER A 53 3.55 14.43 1.02
N ARG A 54 3.35 14.06 -0.25
CA ARG A 54 3.61 14.95 -1.39
C ARG A 54 2.69 16.17 -1.41
N ALA A 55 1.40 16.01 -1.11
CA ALA A 55 0.46 17.12 -1.08
C ALA A 55 0.81 18.16 0.01
N SER A 56 1.29 17.74 1.17
CA SER A 56 1.78 18.65 2.22
C SER A 56 3.04 19.41 1.78
N SER A 57 3.97 18.73 1.12
CA SER A 57 5.20 19.36 0.61
C SER A 57 4.91 20.36 -0.52
N ALA A 58 3.94 20.06 -1.40
CA ALA A 58 3.51 20.97 -2.46
C ALA A 58 2.87 22.25 -1.89
N ARG A 59 1.98 22.13 -0.90
CA ARG A 59 1.36 23.30 -0.23
C ARG A 59 2.38 24.21 0.47
N TYR A 60 3.43 23.61 1.02
CA TYR A 60 4.52 24.37 1.62
C TYR A 60 5.27 25.20 0.56
N CYS A 61 5.57 24.60 -0.60
CA CYS A 61 6.19 25.28 -1.75
C CYS A 61 5.35 26.48 -2.24
N ASP A 62 4.03 26.32 -2.36
CA ASP A 62 3.15 27.40 -2.79
C ASP A 62 3.13 28.57 -1.79
N THR A 63 3.19 28.28 -0.49
CA THR A 63 3.16 29.31 0.56
C THR A 63 4.49 30.09 0.64
N VAL A 64 5.63 29.41 0.42
CA VAL A 64 6.94 30.10 0.36
C VAL A 64 7.12 30.87 -0.94
N ALA A 65 6.55 30.40 -2.06
CA ALA A 65 6.50 31.14 -3.31
C ALA A 65 5.75 32.45 -3.14
N GLN A 66 4.57 32.44 -2.50
CA GLN A 66 3.81 33.65 -2.17
C GLN A 66 4.59 34.62 -1.25
N HIS A 67 5.27 34.12 -0.22
CA HIS A 67 6.10 34.97 0.66
C HIS A 67 7.28 35.63 -0.08
N SER A 68 7.91 34.92 -1.02
CA SER A 68 9.03 35.47 -1.81
C SER A 68 8.57 36.52 -2.84
N ALA A 69 7.36 36.38 -3.37
CA ALA A 69 6.75 37.36 -4.28
C ALA A 69 6.42 38.68 -3.56
N ILE A 70 5.95 38.62 -2.31
CA ILE A 70 5.65 39.81 -1.50
C ILE A 70 6.93 40.60 -1.18
N ARG A 71 8.06 39.93 -0.85
CA ARG A 71 9.34 40.63 -0.62
C ARG A 71 9.91 41.31 -1.87
N ARG A 72 9.71 40.74 -3.07
CA ARG A 72 10.11 41.40 -4.32
C ARG A 72 9.22 42.58 -4.69
N ALA A 73 7.97 42.59 -4.25
CA ALA A 73 7.03 43.69 -4.50
C ALA A 73 7.21 44.89 -3.55
N TYR A 74 7.86 44.70 -2.40
CA TYR A 74 8.07 45.75 -1.37
C TYR A 74 9.51 46.29 -1.27
N VAL A 75 10.42 45.82 -2.13
CA VAL A 75 11.73 46.47 -2.34
C VAL A 75 11.56 47.46 -3.49
N ILE A 76 11.16 48.68 -3.13
CA ILE A 76 11.30 49.92 -3.92
C ILE A 76 12.12 50.87 -3.04
#